data_AF-A0A2G9S6I3-F1
#
_entry.id   AF-A0A2G9S6I3-F1
#
_cell.length_a   1.000
_cell.length_b   1.000
_cell.length_c   1.000
_cell.angle_alpha   90.00
_cell.angle_beta   90.00
_cell.angle_gamma   90.00
#
_symmetry.space_group_name_H-M   'P 1'
#
loop_
_entity.id
_entity.type
_entity.pdbx_description
1 polymer ?
#
loop_
_entity_poly.entity_id
_entity_poly.type
_entity_poly.pdbx_seq_one_letter_code
_entity_poly.pdbx_strand_id
1 'polypeptide(L)'
;MLVQRGGLTPAQAQKRLQGTLAADKNEILFSEFNINYNNEPLMYRKGSVILKKKVNETSKKVIKLEGEEEREVEVSRSRNQFAILHCDVISDKFWEENPDIFSGES
;
A
#
# COMPACT_ATOMS: atom_id res chain seq x y z
N MET A 1 22.07 -6.01 2.91
CA MET A 1 22.51 -7.40 3.11
C MET A 1 24.03 -7.55 3.02
N LEU A 2 24.67 -7.22 1.89
CA LEU A 2 26.13 -7.34 1.74
C LEU A 2 26.97 -6.65 2.84
N VAL A 3 26.55 -5.47 3.30
CA VAL A 3 27.24 -4.77 4.39
C VAL A 3 26.90 -5.37 5.76
N GLN A 4 25.62 -5.38 6.13
CA GLN A 4 25.17 -5.79 7.47
C GLN A 4 25.31 -7.29 7.75
N ARG A 5 25.02 -8.16 6.77
CA ARG A 5 25.09 -9.62 6.90
C ARG A 5 26.30 -10.22 6.22
N GLY A 6 26.76 -9.64 5.11
CA GLY A 6 27.94 -10.11 4.36
C GLY A 6 29.27 -9.55 4.87
N GLY A 7 29.26 -8.63 5.84
CA GLY A 7 30.47 -8.05 6.44
C GLY A 7 31.32 -7.19 5.49
N LEU A 8 30.83 -6.89 4.29
CA LEU A 8 31.55 -6.05 3.33
C LEU A 8 31.52 -4.58 3.76
N THR A 9 32.56 -3.84 3.39
CA THR A 9 32.50 -2.37 3.50
C THR A 9 31.51 -1.80 2.47
N PRO A 10 30.94 -0.60 2.69
CA PRO A 10 30.04 0.03 1.73
C PRO A 10 30.64 0.15 0.31
N ALA A 11 31.93 0.48 0.21
CA ALA A 11 32.63 0.59 -1.07
C ALA A 11 32.75 -0.76 -1.80
N GLN A 12 33.06 -1.83 -1.07
CA GLN A 12 33.12 -3.18 -1.65
C GLN A 12 31.74 -3.67 -2.09
N ALA A 13 30.70 -3.44 -1.28
CA ALA A 13 29.33 -3.78 -1.62
C ALA A 13 28.85 -3.03 -2.88
N GLN A 14 29.18 -1.73 -3.01
CA GLN A 14 28.88 -0.96 -4.21
C GLN A 14 29.59 -1.54 -5.44
N LYS A 15 30.90 -1.82 -5.35
CA LYS A 15 31.67 -2.43 -6.45
C LYS A 15 31.09 -3.78 -6.86
N ARG A 16 30.60 -4.58 -5.91
CA ARG A 16 29.98 -5.88 -6.17
C ARG A 16 28.62 -5.77 -6.89
N LEU A 17 27.86 -4.71 -6.62
CA LEU A 17 26.56 -4.45 -7.25
C LEU A 17 26.68 -3.59 -8.54
N GLN A 18 27.88 -3.08 -8.83
CA GLN A 18 28.11 -2.24 -10.00
C GLN A 18 28.04 -3.10 -11.27
N GLY A 19 27.23 -2.67 -12.24
CA GLY A 19 27.06 -3.37 -13.51
C GLY A 19 26.15 -4.60 -13.46
N THR A 20 25.59 -4.95 -12.30
CA THR A 20 24.66 -6.08 -12.18
C THR A 20 23.24 -5.70 -12.60
N LEU A 21 22.55 -6.67 -13.19
CA LEU A 21 21.15 -6.54 -13.60
C LEU A 21 20.20 -6.80 -12.42
N ALA A 22 18.91 -6.55 -12.63
CA ALA A 22 17.89 -6.83 -11.62
C ALA A 22 17.83 -8.32 -11.24
N ALA A 23 18.01 -9.21 -12.22
CA ALA A 23 18.05 -10.66 -12.00
C ALA A 23 19.22 -11.06 -11.09
N ASP A 24 20.43 -10.59 -11.41
CA ASP A 24 21.64 -10.85 -10.63
C ASP A 24 21.50 -10.40 -9.17
N LYS A 25 20.86 -9.23 -8.93
CA LYS A 25 20.61 -8.74 -7.57
C LYS A 25 19.66 -9.64 -6.80
N ASN A 26 18.63 -10.16 -7.46
CA ASN A 26 17.70 -11.10 -6.85
C ASN A 26 18.40 -12.44 -6.54
N GLU A 27 19.26 -12.91 -7.45
CA GLU A 27 20.08 -14.11 -7.23
C GLU A 27 21.04 -13.93 -6.04
N ILE A 28 21.72 -12.78 -5.92
CA ILE A 28 22.58 -12.48 -4.76
C ILE A 28 21.76 -12.53 -3.45
N LEU A 29 20.55 -11.96 -3.43
CA LEU A 29 19.67 -12.01 -2.25
C LEU A 29 19.25 -13.45 -1.90
N PHE A 30 18.93 -14.26 -2.91
CA PHE A 30 18.47 -15.62 -2.72
C PHE A 30 19.62 -16.57 -2.34
N SER A 31 20.69 -16.60 -3.12
CA SER A 31 21.80 -17.54 -2.96
C SER A 31 22.67 -17.24 -1.74
N GLU A 32 22.99 -15.97 -1.49
CA GLU A 32 23.92 -15.61 -0.39
C GLU A 32 23.18 -15.35 0.93
N PHE A 33 21.93 -14.90 0.88
CA PHE A 33 21.20 -14.47 2.08
C PHE A 33 19.90 -15.23 2.33
N ASN A 34 19.51 -16.16 1.44
CA ASN A 34 18.26 -16.91 1.50
C ASN A 34 17.03 -16.00 1.63
N ILE A 35 17.06 -14.86 0.95
CA ILE A 35 15.98 -13.87 0.93
C ILE A 35 15.33 -13.86 -0.44
N ASN A 36 14.03 -14.09 -0.44
CA ASN A 36 13.21 -13.90 -1.62
C ASN A 36 12.71 -12.44 -1.68
N TYR A 37 13.22 -11.65 -2.63
CA TYR A 37 12.79 -10.27 -2.83
C TYR A 37 11.26 -10.16 -2.98
N ASN A 38 10.60 -11.15 -3.58
CA ASN A 38 9.15 -11.13 -3.76
C ASN A 38 8.33 -11.33 -2.48
N ASN A 39 8.96 -11.80 -1.40
CA ASN A 39 8.31 -11.94 -0.09
C ASN A 39 8.49 -10.70 0.79
N GLU A 40 9.33 -9.74 0.37
CA GLU A 40 9.48 -8.50 1.12
C GLU A 40 8.16 -7.70 1.14
N PRO A 41 7.86 -7.00 2.24
CA PRO A 41 6.68 -6.17 2.38
C PRO A 41 6.48 -5.25 1.17
N LEU A 42 5.25 -5.16 0.68
CA LEU A 42 4.91 -4.32 -0.47
C LEU A 42 5.28 -2.86 -0.24
N MET A 43 5.25 -2.37 1.00
CA MET A 43 5.70 -1.03 1.38
C MET A 43 7.14 -0.74 0.91
N TYR A 44 8.06 -1.72 0.99
CA TYR A 44 9.45 -1.54 0.56
C TYR A 44 9.62 -1.71 -0.96
N ARG A 45 8.74 -2.46 -1.61
CA ARG A 45 8.82 -2.74 -3.06
C ARG A 45 8.05 -1.75 -3.95
N LYS A 46 6.93 -1.24 -3.45
CA LYS A 46 5.96 -0.42 -4.18
C LYS A 46 5.74 0.96 -3.54
N GLY A 47 6.27 1.19 -2.34
CA GLY A 47 6.08 2.44 -1.62
C GLY A 47 4.72 2.54 -0.93
N SER A 48 4.32 3.76 -0.59
CA SER A 48 3.02 4.05 0.03
C SER A 48 2.28 5.11 -0.79
N VAL A 49 1.04 4.81 -1.16
CA VAL A 49 0.18 5.67 -1.95
C VAL A 49 -1.00 6.07 -1.08
N ILE A 50 -1.30 7.36 -1.00
CA ILE A 50 -2.40 7.89 -0.20
C ILE A 50 -3.50 8.34 -1.16
N LEU A 51 -4.67 7.70 -1.08
CA LEU A 51 -5.84 8.01 -1.90
C LEU A 51 -6.98 8.54 -1.04
N LYS A 52 -7.69 9.55 -1.55
CA LYS A 52 -8.93 10.03 -0.96
C LYS A 52 -10.09 9.19 -1.53
N LYS A 53 -10.69 8.34 -0.71
CA LYS A 53 -11.82 7.47 -1.09
C LYS A 53 -13.11 7.92 -0.40
N LYS A 54 -14.22 7.90 -1.13
CA LYS A 54 -15.56 8.05 -0.55
C LYS A 54 -15.95 6.71 0.10
N VAL A 55 -15.98 6.66 1.42
CA VAL A 55 -16.41 5.49 2.19
C VAL A 55 -17.82 5.74 2.71
N ASN A 56 -18.73 4.79 2.48
CA ASN A 56 -20.06 4.81 3.06
C ASN A 56 -20.01 4.11 4.42
N GLU A 57 -20.04 4.90 5.50
CA GLU A 57 -20.16 4.36 6.86
C GLU A 57 -21.64 4.17 7.19
N THR A 58 -22.04 2.92 7.45
CA THR A 58 -23.34 2.62 8.04
C THR A 58 -23.21 2.67 9.56
N SER A 59 -23.90 3.62 10.18
CA SER A 59 -23.95 3.76 11.63
C SER A 59 -25.37 3.55 12.12
N LYS A 60 -25.55 2.71 13.14
CA LYS A 60 -26.84 2.53 13.80
C LYS A 60 -27.09 3.72 14.71
N LYS A 61 -28.13 4.49 14.42
CA LYS A 61 -28.61 5.54 15.31
C LYS A 61 -29.92 5.09 15.95
N VAL A 62 -29.95 5.13 17.28
CA VAL A 62 -31.21 5.00 18.03
C VAL A 62 -31.90 6.35 17.96
N ILE A 63 -33.09 6.39 17.37
CA ILE A 63 -33.92 7.59 17.33
C ILE A 63 -35.01 7.43 18.40
N LYS A 64 -35.05 8.34 19.37
CA LYS A 64 -36.15 8.49 20.32
C LYS A 64 -36.98 9.69 19.88
N LEU A 65 -38.19 9.43 19.36
CA LEU A 65 -39.24 10.44 19.24
C LEU A 65 -40.02 10.45 20.56
N GLU A 66 -40.30 11.64 21.10
CA GLU A 66 -41.04 11.78 22.36
C GLU A 66 -42.38 11.03 22.28
N GLY A 67 -42.50 9.95 23.04
CA GLY A 67 -43.71 9.11 23.13
C GLY A 67 -43.70 7.79 22.36
N GLU A 68 -42.63 7.43 21.64
CA GLU A 68 -42.52 6.16 20.90
C GLU A 68 -41.36 5.27 21.36
N GLU A 69 -41.45 3.95 21.11
CA GLU A 69 -40.39 2.97 21.40
C GLU A 69 -39.10 3.25 20.62
N GLU A 70 -37.95 2.93 21.22
CA GLU A 70 -36.62 3.10 20.61
C GLU A 70 -36.52 2.32 19.30
N ARG A 71 -36.32 3.02 18.19
CA ARG A 71 -36.09 2.40 16.88
C ARG A 71 -34.61 2.53 16.51
N GLU A 72 -33.95 1.41 16.25
CA GLU A 72 -32.66 1.41 15.57
C GLU A 72 -32.89 1.74 14.09
N VAL A 73 -32.35 2.88 13.65
CA VAL A 73 -32.34 3.26 12.23
C VAL A 73 -30.90 3.20 11.74
N GLU A 74 -30.67 2.45 10.67
CA GLU A 74 -29.40 2.47 9.96
C GLU A 74 -29.29 3.77 9.16
N VAL A 75 -28.27 4.58 9.49
CA VAL A 75 -27.96 5.80 8.78
C VAL A 75 -26.63 5.61 8.06
N SER A 76 -26.68 5.58 6.73
CA SER A 76 -25.52 5.59 5.86
C SER A 76 -25.07 7.04 5.61
N ARG A 77 -23.80 7.35 5.90
CA ARG A 77 -23.18 8.63 5.58
C ARG A 77 -21.95 8.40 4.71
N SER A 78 -21.88 9.10 3.57
CA SER A 78 -20.67 9.12 2.75
C SER A 78 -19.67 10.12 3.34
N ARG A 79 -18.43 9.66 3.57
CA ARG A 79 -17.33 10.51 4.03
C ARG A 79 -16.09 10.25 3.21
N ASN A 80 -15.33 11.31 2.95
CA ASN A 80 -14.02 11.18 2.33
C ASN A 80 -13.02 10.72 3.41
N GLN A 81 -12.41 9.56 3.22
CA GLN A 81 -11.32 9.05 4.06
C GLN A 81 -10.05 8.88 3.23
N PHE A 82 -8.90 9.05 3.87
CA PHE A 82 -7.61 8.74 3.25
C PHE A 82 -7.27 7.28 3.49
N ALA A 83 -7.08 6.53 2.40
CA ALA A 83 -6.64 5.14 2.42
C ALA A 83 -5.17 5.07 1.98
N ILE A 84 -4.36 4.34 2.75
CA ILE A 84 -2.96 4.06 2.40
C ILE A 84 -2.92 2.70 1.69
N LEU A 85 -2.34 2.66 0.50
CA LEU A 85 -2.18 1.46 -0.32
C LEU A 85 -0.71 1.22 -0.67
N HIS A 86 -0.34 -0.05 -0.80
CA HIS A 86 0.98 -0.49 -1.23
C HIS A 86 0.85 -1.32 -2.52
N CYS A 87 0.53 -0.66 -3.62
CA CYS A 87 0.21 -1.30 -4.90
C CYS A 87 1.04 -0.71 -6.04
N ASP A 88 0.98 -1.37 -7.20
CA ASP A 88 1.62 -0.89 -8.41
C ASP A 88 0.80 0.23 -9.05
N VAL A 89 1.33 1.45 -9.06
CA VAL A 89 0.69 2.63 -9.69
C VAL A 89 1.14 2.86 -11.14
N ILE A 90 2.07 2.05 -11.64
CA ILE A 90 2.60 2.18 -13.00
C ILE A 90 1.67 1.45 -13.99
N SER A 91 1.02 0.38 -13.54
CA SER A 91 0.08 -0.39 -14.36
C SER A 91 -1.29 0.29 -14.49
N ASP A 92 -1.89 0.18 -15.68
CA ASP A 92 -3.24 0.69 -15.99
C ASP A 92 -4.31 0.19 -15.02
N LYS A 93 -4.15 -1.04 -14.50
CA LYS A 93 -5.07 -1.65 -13.52
C LYS A 93 -5.36 -0.72 -12.33
N PHE A 94 -4.36 -0.03 -11.82
CA PHE A 94 -4.54 0.88 -10.69
C PHE A 94 -5.43 2.07 -11.06
N TRP A 95 -5.22 2.62 -12.25
CA TRP A 95 -5.96 3.77 -12.76
C TRP A 95 -7.40 3.38 -13.12
N GLU A 96 -7.61 2.17 -13.64
CA GLU A 96 -8.94 1.59 -13.90
C GLU A 96 -9.73 1.32 -12.62
N GLU A 97 -9.07 0.88 -11.53
CA GLU A 97 -9.70 0.67 -10.22
C GLU A 97 -10.01 1.98 -9.48
N ASN A 98 -9.39 3.09 -9.86
CA ASN A 98 -9.55 4.39 -9.22
C ASN A 98 -9.81 5.50 -10.26
N PRO A 99 -10.91 5.41 -11.06
CA PRO A 99 -11.24 6.41 -12.07
C PRO A 99 -11.50 7.79 -11.45
N ASP A 100 -11.89 7.81 -10.16
CA ASP A 100 -12.13 9.01 -9.36
C ASP A 100 -10.91 9.95 -9.27
N ILE A 101 -9.70 9.43 -9.51
CA ILE A 101 -8.48 10.24 -9.47
C ILE A 101 -8.45 11.26 -10.62
N PHE A 102 -9.02 10.91 -11.78
CA PHE A 102 -9.06 11.79 -12.95
C PHE A 102 -10.38 12.57 -13.07
N SER A 103 -11.43 12.14 -12.38
CA SER A 103 -12.67 12.92 -12.31
C SER A 103 -12.42 14.14 -11.43
N GLY A 104 -12.00 15.24 -12.07
CA GLY A 104 -11.87 16.54 -11.44
C GLY A 104 -13.23 17.10 -11.02
N GLU A 105 -13.86 16.52 -10.01
CA GLU A 105 -14.90 17.19 -9.25
C GLU A 105 -14.24 17.87 -8.03
N SER A 106 -13.84 19.12 -8.27
CA SER A 106 -13.61 20.13 -7.22
C SER A 106 -14.95 20.70 -6.76
#